data_AF-A0A2I1CCD4-F1
#
_entry.id   AF-A0A2I1CCD4-F1
#
_cell.length_a   1.000
_cell.length_b   1.000
_cell.length_c   1.000
_cell.angle_alpha   90.00
_cell.angle_beta   90.00
_cell.angle_gamma   90.00
#
_symmetry.space_group_name_H-M   'P 1'
#
loop_
_entity.id
_entity.type
_entity.pdbx_description
1 polymer ?
#
loop_
_entity_poly.entity_id
_entity_poly.type
_entity_poly.pdbx_seq_one_letter_code
_entity_poly.pdbx_strand_id
1 'polypeptide(L)' 'MDSAIIDYNEILDQIYTNLANALNTFGASSQQYQNILKILKECLDDIDNDKKKRSAALDPDTLSLAMKFLELGR' A
#
# COMPACT_ATOMS: atom_id res chain seq x y z
N MET A 1 21.65 6.42 -1.30
CA MET A 1 20.80 5.82 -2.35
C MET A 1 19.42 6.37 -2.10
N ASP A 2 18.95 7.25 -2.98
CA ASP A 2 17.59 7.80 -2.89
C ASP A 2 16.63 6.62 -2.98
N SER A 3 15.96 6.26 -1.88
CA SER A 3 14.80 5.39 -1.98
C SER A 3 13.79 6.17 -2.82
N ALA A 4 13.63 5.76 -4.08
CA ALA A 4 12.51 6.23 -4.88
C ALA A 4 11.25 5.97 -4.05
N ILE A 5 10.60 7.05 -3.61
CA ILE A 5 9.33 6.95 -2.90
C ILE A 5 8.38 6.31 -3.89
N ILE A 6 7.94 5.09 -3.60
CA ILE A 6 6.95 4.41 -4.42
C ILE A 6 5.67 5.24 -4.35
N ASP A 7 5.27 5.82 -5.48
CA ASP A 7 3.99 6.51 -5.60
C ASP A 7 2.89 5.49 -5.90
N TYR A 8 2.34 4.94 -4.84
CA TYR A 8 1.25 3.97 -4.94
C TYR A 8 -0.01 4.57 -5.56
N ASN A 9 -0.23 5.89 -5.52
CA ASN A 9 -1.41 6.49 -6.14
C ASN A 9 -1.30 6.42 -7.67
N GLU A 10 -0.15 6.79 -8.22
CA GLU A 10 0.09 6.70 -9.67
C GLU A 10 -0.04 5.25 -10.17
N ILE A 11 0.52 4.29 -9.41
CA ILE A 11 0.43 2.86 -9.75
C ILE A 11 -1.02 2.37 -9.73
N LEU A 12 -1.81 2.74 -8.71
CA LEU A 12 -3.20 2.34 -8.59
C LEU A 12 -4.07 2.92 -9.72
N ASP A 13 -3.84 4.18 -10.12
CA ASP A 13 -4.54 4.81 -11.24
C ASP A 13 -4.29 4.09 -12.57
N GLN A 14 -3.05 3.64 -12.80
CA GLN A 14 -2.69 2.85 -13.99
C GLN A 14 -3.34 1.46 -13.96
N ILE A 15 -3.32 0.78 -12.81
CA ILE A 15 -3.96 -0.52 -12.65
C ILE A 15 -5.48 -0.42 -12.88
N TYR A 16 -6.12 0.63 -12.34
CA TYR A 16 -7.55 0.89 -12.53
C TYR A 16 -7.89 1.08 -14.01
N THR A 17 -7.14 1.93 -14.70
CA THR A 17 -7.32 2.18 -16.15
C THR A 17 -7.22 0.88 -16.94
N ASN A 18 -6.22 0.05 -16.63
CA ASN A 18 -6.02 -1.24 -17.30
C ASN A 18 -7.13 -2.25 -16.99
N LEU A 19 -7.62 -2.30 -15.74
CA LEU A 19 -8.77 -3.14 -15.37
C LEU A 19 -10.04 -2.74 -16.10
N ALA A 20 -10.34 -1.44 -16.16
CA ALA A 20 -11.50 -0.93 -16.87
C ALA A 20 -11.43 -1.27 -18.36
N ASN A 21 -10.26 -1.06 -18.98
CA ASN A 21 -10.05 -1.39 -20.39
C ASN A 21 -10.17 -2.89 -20.66
N ALA A 22 -9.57 -3.74 -19.81
CA ALA A 22 -9.65 -5.19 -19.94
C ALA A 22 -11.07 -5.71 -19.72
N LEU A 23 -11.80 -5.15 -18.75
CA LEU A 23 -13.20 -5.49 -18.50
C LEU A 23 -14.07 -5.17 -19.71
N ASN A 24 -13.93 -3.96 -20.26
CA ASN A 24 -14.71 -3.52 -21.41
C ASN A 24 -14.38 -4.29 -22.70
N THR A 25 -13.13 -4.74 -22.86
CA THR A 25 -12.67 -5.39 -24.11
C THR A 25 -12.84 -6.91 -24.08
N PHE A 26 -12.49 -7.55 -22.96
CA PHE A 26 -12.39 -9.00 -22.86
C PHE A 26 -13.37 -9.62 -21.85
N GLY A 27 -13.96 -8.80 -20.97
CA GLY A 27 -14.85 -9.26 -19.91
C GLY A 27 -14.13 -9.77 -18.65
N ALA A 28 -14.88 -9.89 -17.56
CA ALA A 28 -14.34 -10.20 -16.24
C ALA A 28 -13.74 -11.61 -16.11
N SER A 29 -14.20 -12.59 -16.91
CA SER A 29 -13.66 -13.95 -16.90
C SER A 29 -12.40 -14.12 -17.74
N SER A 30 -11.96 -13.06 -18.45
CA SER A 30 -10.79 -13.13 -19.33
C SER A 30 -9.50 -13.25 -18.54
N GLN A 31 -8.50 -13.93 -19.13
CA GLN A 31 -7.18 -14.06 -18.53
C GLN A 31 -6.52 -12.68 -18.35
N GLN A 32 -6.74 -11.76 -19.28
CA GLN A 32 -6.23 -10.39 -19.24
C GLN A 32 -6.75 -9.66 -18.00
N TYR A 33 -8.06 -9.67 -17.78
CA TYR A 33 -8.66 -9.06 -16.60
C TYR A 33 -8.16 -9.72 -15.31
N GLN A 34 -8.12 -11.05 -15.26
CA GLN A 34 -7.66 -11.79 -14.08
C GLN A 34 -6.17 -11.54 -13.75
N ASN A 35 -5.33 -11.38 -14.76
CA ASN A 35 -3.91 -11.05 -14.56
C ASN A 35 -3.75 -9.66 -13.96
N ILE A 36 -4.46 -8.65 -14.47
CA ILE A 36 -4.38 -7.28 -13.94
C ILE A 36 -4.98 -7.23 -12.51
N LEU A 37 -6.03 -8.01 -12.25
CA LEU A 37 -6.60 -8.14 -10.91
C LEU A 37 -5.61 -8.77 -9.92
N LYS A 38 -4.76 -9.70 -10.36
CA LYS A 38 -3.66 -10.24 -9.53
C LYS A 38 -2.64 -9.17 -9.18
N ILE A 39 -2.25 -8.34 -10.15
CA ILE A 39 -1.32 -7.21 -9.92
C ILE A 39 -1.92 -6.22 -8.91
N LEU A 40 -3.22 -5.93 -8.99
CA LEU A 40 -3.89 -5.08 -7.98
C LEU A 40 -3.75 -5.67 -6.57
N LYS A 41 -3.97 -6.98 -6.40
CA LYS A 41 -3.85 -7.65 -5.09
C LYS A 41 -2.43 -7.55 -4.55
N GLU A 42 -1.44 -7.83 -5.38
CA GLU A 42 -0.02 -7.72 -5.00
C GLU A 42 0.35 -6.28 -4.59
N CYS A 43 -0.14 -5.28 -5.32
CA CYS A 43 0.07 -3.87 -4.99
C CYS A 43 -0.54 -3.50 -3.62
N LEU A 44 -1.75 -4.00 -3.32
CA LEU A 44 -2.39 -3.77 -2.02
C LEU A 44 -1.64 -4.45 -0.86
N ASP A 45 -1.12 -5.65 -1.09
CA ASP A 45 -0.29 -6.36 -0.11
C ASP A 45 1.01 -5.59 0.17
N ASP A 46 1.65 -5.03 -0.85
CA ASP A 46 2.84 -4.20 -0.70
C ASP A 46 2.57 -2.93 0.11
N ILE A 47 1.44 -2.25 -0.14
CA ILE A 47 1.01 -1.08 0.65
C ILE A 47 0.84 -1.45 2.12
N ASP A 48 0.19 -2.58 2.42
CA ASP A 48 -0.02 -3.02 3.80
C ASP A 48 1.31 -3.38 4.49
N ASN A 49 2.20 -4.07 3.77
CA ASN A 49 3.53 -4.41 4.27
C ASN A 49 4.38 -3.16 4.56
N ASP A 50 4.34 -2.16 3.69
CA ASP A 50 5.08 -0.92 3.89
C ASP A 50 4.48 -0.05 5.00
N LYS A 51 3.15 -0.05 5.17
CA LYS A 51 2.48 0.55 6.34
C LYS A 51 2.91 -0.13 7.63
N LYS A 52 2.97 -1.46 7.65
CA LYS A 52 3.43 -2.24 8.82
C LYS A 52 4.89 -1.96 9.15
N LYS A 53 5.78 -1.91 8.16
CA LYS A 53 7.20 -1.54 8.35
C LYS A 53 7.35 -0.12 8.89
N ARG A 54 6.62 0.85 8.34
CA ARG A 54 6.64 2.24 8.83
C ARG A 54 6.06 2.37 10.24
N SER A 55 5.04 1.58 10.58
CA SER A 55 4.45 1.57 11.92
C SER A 55 5.37 0.89 12.95
N ALA A 56 6.07 -0.17 12.55
CA ALA A 56 7.09 -0.83 13.37
C ALA A 56 8.37 0.00 13.51
N ALA A 57 8.56 1.03 12.68
CA ALA A 57 9.67 1.97 12.79
C ALA A 57 9.49 3.02 13.91
N LEU A 58 8.36 3.02 14.62
CA LEU A 58 8.27 3.70 15.92
C LEU A 58 9.09 2.90 16.93
N ASP A 59 10.30 3.38 17.19
CA ASP A 59 11.23 2.73 18.09
C ASP A 59 10.66 2.69 19.54
N PRO A 60 10.95 1.63 20.31
CA PRO A 60 10.50 1.48 21.69
C PRO A 60 10.81 2.69 22.58
N ASP A 61 11.92 3.40 22.34
CA ASP A 61 12.30 4.59 23.09
C ASP A 61 11.35 5.76 22.79
N THR A 62 10.94 5.93 21.54
CA THR A 62 9.94 6.93 21.12
C THR A 62 8.57 6.65 21.74
N LEU A 63 8.16 5.40 21.79
CA LEU A 63 6.92 4.98 22.47
C LEU A 63 7.00 5.18 23.99
N SER A 64 8.14 4.83 24.59
CA SER A 64 8.44 5.02 26.02
C SER A 64 8.45 6.51 26.41
N LEU A 65 8.99 7.39 25.55
CA LEU A 65 8.97 8.83 25.75
C LEU A 65 7.55 9.38 25.73
N ALA A 66 6.74 8.97 24.74
CA ALA A 66 5.34 9.40 24.62
C ALA A 66 4.51 8.97 25.84
N MET A 67 4.75 7.76 26.35
CA MET A 67 4.09 7.27 27.58
C MET A 67 4.49 8.08 28.81
N LYS A 68 5.78 8.43 28.99
CA LYS A 68 6.22 9.30 30.09
C LYS A 68 5.58 10.69 30.04
N PHE A 69 5.36 11.26 28.86
CA PHE A 69 4.67 12.55 28.73
C PHE A 69 3.20 12.48 29.17
N LEU A 70 2.51 11.35 28.97
CA LEU A 70 1.14 11.15 29.45
C LEU A 70 1.07 10.99 30.97
N GLU A 71 2.09 10.44 31.62
CA GLU A 71 2.18 10.33 33.08
C GLU A 71 2.45 11.68 33.77
N LEU A 72 3.14 12.60 33.11
CA LEU A 72 3.46 13.94 33.64
C LEU A 72 2.31 14.95 33.56
N GLY A 73 1.23 14.62 32.82
CA GLY A 73 0.04 15.46 32.69
C GLY A 73 -1.01 15.23 33.78
N ARG A 74 -0.67 14.53 34.86
CA ARG A 74 -1.60 14.08 35.91
C ARG A 74 -1.32 14.74 37.26
#